data_AF-A0A9N9Q1W2-F1
#
_entry.id   AF-A0A9N9Q1W2-F1
#
_cell.length_a   1.000
_cell.length_b   1.000
_cell.length_c   1.000
_cell.angle_alpha   90.00
_cell.angle_beta   90.00
_cell.angle_gamma   90.00
#
_symmetry.space_group_name_H-M   'P 1'
#
loop_
_entity.id
_entity.type
_entity.pdbx_description
1 polymer ?
#
loop_
_entity_poly.entity_id
_entity_poly.type
_entity_poly.pdbx_seq_one_letter_code
_entity_poly.pdbx_strand_id
1 'polypeptide(L)'
;MQGGEGQGRETGESKLKKKAGFLAPTCFESLYAFASTNKERMWGFWCVRATSFHLKFHQNSRWISVPAVPLSRNFSLTQRTGFPFVFKAHLYHHPNHNSTTMTELDVPKRHLALVYDAPGSISVKTVEVDTPEPGVGEVLVRLTHTGVCHSDLGVMENKFKGLPLPTLAGQIGGHEGIGIVHKLGPGQEDSRVKLGDRVGIKWVAYACGACLPCLEGRDGVCFVRLPDEEKNPGTFQQYAIAPANYVTPIPSGLSSEEAAPMMCAGLTTYSALRKSDAKSGQWVVISGAGGGLGHIATQIGAFGMAFRIIGIDHGSKEELVKECGAEVFLDVTKFDTKTMTQEIKNITGGLGASAVIVCTSSNKAYAQGLGFLRFGGTMVCVGLPEGDAEPIATAFAGSMITMEHVIRGSALGNQREASEILDLAVRGKVKTHVQVRKMNELTEVFNEMSKGQMHGRVVLDLQ
;
A
#
# COMPACT_ATOMS: atom_id res chain seq x y z
N MET A 1 -45.84 16.07 -36.72
CA MET A 1 -46.85 15.57 -37.69
C MET A 1 -46.13 14.59 -38.59
N GLN A 2 -46.47 13.32 -38.78
CA GLN A 2 -47.44 12.33 -38.28
C GLN A 2 -46.62 11.00 -38.34
N GLY A 3 -46.68 10.05 -37.41
CA GLY A 3 -47.85 9.25 -37.04
C GLY A 3 -47.79 7.92 -37.79
N GLY A 4 -47.68 6.79 -37.08
CA GLY A 4 -47.69 5.46 -37.67
C GLY A 4 -47.38 4.34 -36.67
N GLU A 5 -48.36 4.00 -35.84
CA GLU A 5 -48.38 2.82 -34.95
C GLU A 5 -48.56 1.52 -35.77
N GLY A 6 -47.98 0.41 -35.27
CA GLY A 6 -48.13 -0.91 -35.88
C GLY A 6 -47.64 -2.06 -35.00
N GLN A 7 -48.50 -2.47 -34.06
CA GLN A 7 -48.73 -3.83 -33.51
C GLN A 7 -47.56 -4.84 -33.51
N GLY A 8 -47.00 -5.09 -32.32
CA GLY A 8 -46.14 -6.23 -32.00
C GLY A 8 -46.86 -7.25 -31.10
N ARG A 9 -46.91 -8.50 -31.56
CA ARG A 9 -47.56 -9.67 -30.96
C ARG A 9 -47.13 -9.96 -29.51
N GLU A 10 -48.11 -10.13 -28.63
CA GLU A 10 -47.95 -10.86 -27.36
C GLU A 10 -47.73 -12.36 -27.65
N THR A 11 -46.64 -12.91 -27.11
CA THR A 11 -46.43 -14.37 -27.01
C THR A 11 -46.59 -14.76 -25.54
N GLY A 12 -47.37 -15.82 -25.32
CA GLY A 12 -47.82 -16.24 -24.01
C GLY A 12 -46.72 -16.86 -23.16
N GLU A 13 -46.33 -16.17 -22.10
CA GLU A 13 -45.82 -16.76 -20.86
C GLU A 13 -46.41 -16.02 -19.64
N SER A 14 -47.74 -15.92 -19.60
CA SER A 14 -48.48 -15.59 -18.39
C SER A 14 -49.41 -16.75 -18.03
N LYS A 15 -48.96 -17.59 -17.09
CA LYS A 15 -49.77 -18.36 -16.12
C LYS A 15 -48.89 -19.39 -15.41
N LEU A 16 -47.98 -18.93 -14.55
CA LEU A 16 -47.41 -19.73 -13.43
C LEU A 16 -46.59 -18.83 -12.48
N LYS A 17 -47.12 -17.67 -12.07
CA LYS A 17 -46.56 -16.85 -10.98
C LYS A 17 -47.66 -16.28 -10.10
N LYS A 18 -48.45 -17.15 -9.46
CA LYS A 18 -49.27 -16.82 -8.28
C LYS A 18 -49.41 -18.05 -7.39
N LYS A 19 -48.37 -18.32 -6.59
CA LYS A 19 -48.41 -19.04 -5.29
C LYS A 19 -46.97 -19.31 -4.82
N ALA A 20 -46.31 -18.27 -4.30
CA ALA A 20 -45.23 -18.40 -3.32
C ALA A 20 -44.92 -17.00 -2.81
N GLY A 21 -45.39 -16.67 -1.60
CA GLY A 21 -44.87 -15.52 -0.87
C GLY A 21 -43.43 -15.83 -0.49
N PHE A 22 -42.47 -15.09 -1.05
CA PHE A 22 -41.09 -15.15 -0.62
C PHE A 22 -40.84 -14.00 0.35
N LEU A 23 -40.82 -14.36 1.64
CA LEU A 23 -40.15 -13.60 2.69
C LEU A 23 -38.66 -13.50 2.34
N ALA A 24 -38.11 -12.29 2.41
CA ALA A 24 -36.68 -12.02 2.26
C ALA A 24 -35.86 -12.79 3.33
N PRO A 25 -34.75 -13.46 2.98
CA PRO A 25 -33.88 -14.05 3.98
C PRO A 25 -32.81 -13.05 4.45
N THR A 26 -32.89 -12.67 5.72
CA THR A 26 -31.82 -12.05 6.52
C THR A 26 -30.87 -13.12 7.09
N CYS A 27 -29.57 -12.77 7.20
CA CYS A 27 -28.48 -13.48 7.90
C CYS A 27 -28.01 -14.84 7.33
N PHE A 28 -26.77 -15.33 7.52
CA PHE A 28 -25.39 -14.87 7.80
C PHE A 28 -24.56 -16.20 7.75
N GLU A 29 -23.24 -16.15 7.57
CA GLU A 29 -22.27 -17.28 7.58
C GLU A 29 -22.22 -18.21 6.33
N SER A 30 -21.16 -18.08 5.54
CA SER A 30 -20.76 -19.08 4.53
C SER A 30 -19.74 -20.06 5.12
N LEU A 31 -20.16 -21.31 5.33
CA LEU A 31 -19.30 -22.44 5.71
C LEU A 31 -18.73 -23.10 4.44
N TYR A 32 -17.41 -23.17 4.33
CA TYR A 32 -16.73 -23.97 3.29
C TYR A 32 -16.26 -25.30 3.90
N ALA A 33 -16.62 -26.42 3.27
CA ALA A 33 -16.07 -27.75 3.59
C ALA A 33 -15.34 -28.31 2.36
N PHE A 34 -14.11 -28.78 2.56
CA PHE A 34 -13.31 -29.45 1.54
C PHE A 34 -13.44 -30.97 1.67
N ALA A 35 -13.74 -31.64 0.56
CA ALA A 35 -13.50 -33.06 0.40
C ALA A 35 -12.35 -33.24 -0.60
N SER A 36 -11.24 -33.87 -0.19
CA SER A 36 -10.23 -34.34 -1.14
C SER A 36 -10.36 -35.84 -1.33
N THR A 37 -10.38 -36.27 -2.59
CA THR A 37 -10.06 -37.65 -2.96
C THR A 37 -8.79 -37.61 -3.77
N ASN A 38 -8.00 -38.70 -3.75
CA ASN A 38 -6.69 -38.72 -4.37
C ASN A 38 -6.69 -38.63 -5.91
N LYS A 39 -7.84 -38.45 -6.59
CA LYS A 39 -7.84 -38.31 -8.07
C LYS A 39 -8.77 -37.30 -8.75
N GLU A 40 -9.87 -36.77 -8.21
CA GLU A 40 -10.62 -35.69 -8.93
C GLU A 40 -11.35 -34.73 -7.96
N ARG A 41 -11.44 -33.43 -8.34
CA ARG A 41 -12.12 -32.37 -7.56
C ARG A 41 -13.58 -32.23 -8.04
N MET A 42 -14.55 -32.47 -7.15
CA MET A 42 -15.96 -32.13 -7.38
C MET A 42 -16.36 -30.89 -6.57
N TRP A 43 -17.19 -30.03 -7.17
CA TRP A 43 -17.72 -28.81 -6.55
C TRP A 43 -19.23 -28.94 -6.33
N GLY A 44 -19.76 -28.44 -5.20
CA GLY A 44 -21.20 -28.33 -4.95
C GLY A 44 -21.52 -27.18 -3.99
N PHE A 45 -22.64 -26.49 -4.21
CA PHE A 45 -23.15 -25.38 -3.41
C PHE A 45 -24.20 -25.85 -2.39
N TRP A 46 -24.22 -25.26 -1.17
CA TRP A 46 -25.18 -25.61 -0.11
C TRP A 46 -25.74 -24.38 0.60
N CYS A 47 -27.02 -24.46 0.98
CA CYS A 47 -27.77 -23.46 1.75
C CYS A 47 -28.11 -24.04 3.14
N VAL A 48 -27.79 -23.31 4.22
CA VAL A 48 -27.96 -23.77 5.61
C VAL A 48 -29.24 -23.17 6.21
N ARG A 49 -30.10 -24.01 6.79
CA ARG A 49 -31.06 -23.61 7.84
C ARG A 49 -30.61 -24.22 9.16
N ALA A 50 -30.66 -23.41 10.22
CA ALA A 50 -30.01 -23.64 11.50
C ALA A 50 -30.38 -24.97 12.21
N THR A 51 -29.43 -25.42 13.04
CA THR A 51 -29.45 -26.52 14.04
C THR A 51 -29.29 -27.97 13.59
N SER A 52 -29.31 -28.29 12.29
CA SER A 52 -28.98 -29.63 11.77
C SER A 52 -28.57 -29.57 10.30
N PHE A 53 -27.68 -30.44 9.83
CA PHE A 53 -27.41 -30.64 8.40
C PHE A 53 -27.73 -32.08 7.97
N HIS A 54 -28.35 -32.22 6.80
CA HIS A 54 -28.57 -33.50 6.13
C HIS A 54 -27.66 -33.58 4.90
N LEU A 55 -26.77 -34.58 4.89
CA LEU A 55 -25.94 -34.88 3.71
C LEU A 55 -26.71 -35.79 2.75
N LYS A 56 -26.85 -35.34 1.50
CA LYS A 56 -27.33 -36.16 0.38
C LYS A 56 -26.22 -36.27 -0.67
N PHE A 57 -25.87 -37.49 -1.06
CA PHE A 57 -24.94 -37.76 -2.15
C PHE A 57 -25.65 -38.55 -3.25
N HIS A 58 -25.26 -38.31 -4.51
CA HIS A 58 -25.74 -39.05 -5.66
C HIS A 58 -24.61 -39.97 -6.17
N GLN A 59 -24.73 -41.28 -5.93
CA GLN A 59 -23.89 -42.30 -6.55
C GLN A 59 -24.71 -43.56 -6.83
N ASN A 60 -24.66 -44.08 -8.06
CA ASN A 60 -25.29 -45.33 -8.50
C ASN A 60 -26.76 -45.50 -8.07
N SER A 61 -27.59 -44.48 -8.30
CA SER A 61 -29.05 -44.55 -8.20
C SER A 61 -29.63 -44.92 -6.81
N ARG A 62 -28.86 -44.76 -5.72
CA ARG A 62 -29.38 -44.94 -4.35
C ARG A 62 -29.05 -43.75 -3.45
N TRP A 63 -30.03 -43.38 -2.64
CA TRP A 63 -29.92 -42.32 -1.65
C TRP A 63 -29.42 -42.89 -0.31
N ILE A 64 -28.39 -42.27 0.26
CA ILE A 64 -27.88 -42.59 1.61
C ILE A 64 -28.18 -41.40 2.52
N SER A 65 -28.86 -41.67 3.63
CA SER A 65 -29.17 -40.69 4.68
C SER A 65 -28.25 -40.88 5.88
N VAL A 66 -27.63 -39.80 6.34
CA VAL A 66 -26.84 -39.76 7.59
C VAL A 66 -27.66 -39.04 8.68
N PRO A 67 -27.69 -39.53 9.93
CA PRO A 67 -28.40 -38.87 11.03
C PRO A 67 -27.86 -37.48 11.36
N ALA A 68 -28.72 -36.62 11.92
CA ALA A 68 -28.36 -35.28 12.38
C ALA A 68 -27.33 -35.32 13.52
N VAL A 69 -26.33 -34.44 13.48
CA VAL A 69 -25.30 -34.31 14.52
C VAL A 69 -25.37 -32.89 15.12
N PRO A 70 -25.43 -32.73 16.45
CA PRO A 70 -25.44 -31.41 17.09
C PRO A 70 -24.08 -30.71 17.00
N LEU A 71 -24.11 -29.39 16.74
CA LEU A 71 -22.92 -28.53 16.71
C LEU A 71 -22.37 -28.36 18.13
N SER A 72 -21.20 -28.95 18.42
CA SER A 72 -20.38 -28.63 19.59
C SER A 72 -18.92 -28.43 19.17
N ARG A 73 -18.19 -27.58 19.92
CA ARG A 73 -16.86 -27.05 19.56
C ARG A 73 -15.83 -28.16 19.33
N ASN A 74 -15.11 -28.06 18.21
CA ASN A 74 -14.01 -28.92 17.77
C ASN A 74 -14.32 -30.43 17.79
N PHE A 75 -14.80 -30.94 16.66
CA PHE A 75 -15.06 -32.36 16.48
C PHE A 75 -14.32 -32.93 15.27
N SER A 76 -13.74 -34.13 15.41
CA SER A 76 -13.28 -34.95 14.28
C SER A 76 -14.13 -36.21 14.21
N LEU A 77 -14.96 -36.36 13.17
CA LEU A 77 -15.69 -37.60 12.93
C LEU A 77 -14.84 -38.52 12.05
N THR A 78 -14.50 -39.70 12.57
CA THR A 78 -13.99 -40.81 11.76
C THR A 78 -15.04 -41.91 11.79
N GLN A 79 -15.69 -42.17 10.65
CA GLN A 79 -16.66 -43.26 10.54
C GLN A 79 -16.14 -44.29 9.53
N ARG A 80 -16.00 -45.55 9.95
CA ARG A 80 -15.81 -46.67 9.03
C ARG A 80 -17.15 -46.92 8.34
N THR A 81 -17.25 -46.51 7.08
CA THR A 81 -18.23 -47.12 6.19
C THR A 81 -17.72 -48.53 5.85
N GLY A 82 -18.58 -49.50 5.52
CA GLY A 82 -18.19 -50.87 5.20
C GLY A 82 -17.37 -51.04 3.91
N PHE A 83 -16.61 -50.02 3.50
CA PHE A 83 -15.73 -49.93 2.33
C PHE A 83 -14.41 -49.22 2.75
N PRO A 84 -13.29 -49.35 2.01
CA PRO A 84 -11.96 -49.02 2.51
C PRO A 84 -11.64 -47.51 2.44
N PHE A 85 -12.54 -46.65 2.91
CA PHE A 85 -12.40 -45.20 2.85
C PHE A 85 -12.54 -44.56 4.24
N VAL A 86 -11.62 -43.65 4.56
CA VAL A 86 -11.62 -42.85 5.79
C VAL A 86 -11.96 -41.40 5.43
N PHE A 87 -13.05 -40.88 5.97
CA PHE A 87 -13.43 -39.47 5.82
C PHE A 87 -12.89 -38.65 7.01
N LYS A 88 -12.30 -37.48 6.72
CA LYS A 88 -11.96 -36.44 7.72
C LYS A 88 -12.63 -35.14 7.32
N ALA A 89 -13.48 -34.61 8.19
CA ALA A 89 -14.00 -33.25 8.10
C ALA A 89 -13.30 -32.37 9.13
N HIS A 90 -12.83 -31.19 8.72
CA HIS A 90 -12.29 -30.17 9.60
C HIS A 90 -13.21 -28.95 9.55
N LEU A 91 -13.77 -28.58 10.71
CA LEU A 91 -14.44 -27.29 10.90
C LEU A 91 -13.38 -26.26 11.29
N TYR A 92 -13.14 -25.28 10.42
CA TYR A 92 -12.34 -24.11 10.77
C TYR A 92 -13.26 -23.04 11.35
N HIS A 93 -13.03 -22.64 12.60
CA HIS A 93 -13.61 -21.42 13.15
C HIS A 93 -12.81 -20.23 12.59
N HIS A 94 -13.48 -19.35 11.84
CA HIS A 94 -13.01 -17.98 11.68
C HIS A 94 -13.00 -17.33 13.08
N PRO A 95 -11.96 -16.58 13.47
CA PRO A 95 -11.99 -15.83 14.71
C PRO A 95 -13.19 -14.88 14.68
N ASN A 96 -14.00 -14.90 15.74
CA ASN A 96 -15.18 -14.07 15.93
C ASN A 96 -14.90 -12.63 15.50
N HIS A 97 -15.50 -12.21 14.38
CA HIS A 97 -15.88 -10.82 14.26
C HIS A 97 -16.94 -10.58 15.35
N ASN A 98 -16.57 -9.86 16.40
CA ASN A 98 -17.58 -9.15 17.18
C ASN A 98 -18.28 -8.21 16.19
N SER A 99 -19.41 -8.66 15.65
CA SER A 99 -20.37 -7.83 14.95
C SER A 99 -21.07 -6.98 16.01
N THR A 100 -20.33 -6.02 16.55
CA THR A 100 -20.96 -4.76 16.91
C THR A 100 -21.31 -4.16 15.56
N THR A 101 -22.58 -4.18 15.16
CA THR A 101 -23.06 -3.33 14.07
C THR A 101 -22.67 -1.91 14.45
N MET A 102 -21.55 -1.42 13.89
CA MET A 102 -21.25 0.00 13.87
C MET A 102 -22.35 0.63 13.02
N THR A 103 -23.42 1.06 13.69
CA THR A 103 -24.25 2.15 13.21
C THR A 103 -23.33 3.32 12.90
N GLU A 104 -23.67 4.19 11.92
CA GLU A 104 -22.94 5.44 11.68
C GLU A 104 -22.47 6.00 13.01
N LEU A 105 -21.15 5.99 13.22
CA LEU A 105 -20.57 6.45 14.47
C LEU A 105 -20.86 7.94 14.58
N ASP A 106 -20.86 8.47 15.81
CA ASP A 106 -21.06 9.89 16.07
C ASP A 106 -19.91 10.68 15.42
N VAL A 107 -20.09 11.05 14.15
CA VAL A 107 -19.12 11.80 13.37
C VAL A 107 -19.18 13.23 13.86
N PRO A 108 -18.11 13.77 14.47
CA PRO A 108 -18.16 15.13 14.97
C PRO A 108 -18.31 16.09 13.78
N LYS A 109 -19.13 17.13 13.94
CA LYS A 109 -19.33 18.14 12.87
C LYS A 109 -18.05 18.83 12.46
N ARG A 110 -17.09 18.90 13.38
CA ARG A 110 -15.79 19.54 13.22
C ARG A 110 -14.69 18.66 13.82
N HIS A 111 -13.48 18.80 13.31
CA HIS A 111 -12.33 18.03 13.77
C HIS A 111 -11.02 18.82 13.65
N LEU A 112 -9.96 18.33 14.28
CA LEU A 112 -8.65 18.99 14.24
C LEU A 112 -7.90 18.65 12.95
N ALA A 113 -7.25 19.65 12.39
CA ALA A 113 -6.33 19.55 11.26
C ALA A 113 -5.08 20.41 11.50
N LEU A 114 -3.97 20.01 10.90
CA LEU A 114 -2.75 20.79 10.82
C LEU A 114 -2.66 21.39 9.42
N VAL A 115 -2.56 22.72 9.37
CA VAL A 115 -2.44 23.46 8.12
C VAL A 115 -1.10 24.16 8.02
N TYR A 116 -0.59 24.29 6.80
CA TYR A 116 0.55 25.14 6.49
C TYR A 116 0.07 26.60 6.50
N ASP A 117 0.41 27.36 7.55
CA ASP A 117 -0.08 28.73 7.71
C ASP A 117 0.82 29.78 7.05
N ALA A 118 2.11 29.48 6.85
CA ALA A 118 3.05 30.31 6.09
C ALA A 118 3.94 29.46 5.15
N PRO A 119 3.40 28.97 4.01
CA PRO A 119 4.19 28.21 3.03
C PRO A 119 5.44 28.96 2.55
N GLY A 120 6.52 28.21 2.28
CA GLY A 120 7.87 28.75 2.08
C GLY A 120 8.70 28.81 3.38
N SER A 121 8.10 28.49 4.52
CA SER A 121 8.77 28.39 5.82
C SER A 121 8.25 27.20 6.63
N ILE A 122 8.98 26.77 7.66
CA ILE A 122 8.51 25.75 8.59
C ILE A 122 7.50 26.39 9.55
N SER A 123 6.23 26.37 9.16
CA SER A 123 5.13 26.93 9.93
C SER A 123 3.88 26.08 9.76
N VAL A 124 3.38 25.57 10.88
CA VAL A 124 2.18 24.74 10.95
C VAL A 124 1.30 25.25 12.08
N LYS A 125 0.00 25.32 11.82
CA LYS A 125 -1.01 25.69 12.81
C LYS A 125 -2.06 24.58 12.96
N THR A 126 -2.40 24.25 14.20
CA THR A 126 -3.59 23.45 14.48
C THR A 126 -4.83 24.32 14.35
N VAL A 127 -5.80 23.87 13.55
CA VAL A 127 -7.08 24.50 13.34
C VAL A 127 -8.19 23.47 13.49
N GLU A 128 -9.40 23.95 13.74
CA GLU A 128 -10.60 23.12 13.68
C GLU A 128 -11.29 23.38 12.33
N VAL A 129 -11.62 22.32 11.60
CA VAL A 129 -12.28 22.36 10.28
C VAL A 129 -13.57 21.54 10.30
N ASP A 130 -14.46 21.78 9.34
CA ASP A 130 -15.69 20.99 9.21
C ASP A 130 -15.35 19.56 8.75
N THR A 131 -16.03 18.57 9.32
CA THR A 131 -15.88 17.18 8.89
C THR A 131 -16.65 16.96 7.59
N PRO A 132 -15.99 16.50 6.52
CA PRO A 132 -16.65 16.35 5.22
C PRO A 132 -17.61 15.16 5.21
N GLU A 133 -18.63 15.23 4.37
CA GLU A 133 -19.56 14.14 4.08
C GLU A 133 -19.11 13.37 2.83
N PRO A 134 -19.00 12.03 2.87
CA PRO A 134 -18.56 11.26 1.71
C PRO A 134 -19.63 11.26 0.60
N GLY A 135 -19.21 11.61 -0.61
CA GLY A 135 -20.02 11.54 -1.81
C GLY A 135 -20.10 10.13 -2.41
N VAL A 136 -20.70 10.02 -3.59
CA VAL A 136 -20.79 8.75 -4.33
C VAL A 136 -19.40 8.22 -4.65
N GLY A 137 -19.12 6.96 -4.32
CA GLY A 137 -17.79 6.36 -4.58
C GLY A 137 -16.75 6.61 -3.49
N GLU A 138 -17.10 7.38 -2.46
CA GLU A 138 -16.18 7.81 -1.42
C GLU A 138 -16.45 7.14 -0.07
N VAL A 139 -15.46 7.21 0.81
CA VAL A 139 -15.57 6.84 2.22
C VAL A 139 -15.00 7.95 3.08
N LEU A 140 -15.60 8.15 4.25
CA LEU A 140 -15.01 8.95 5.31
C LEU A 140 -14.13 8.06 6.16
N VAL A 141 -12.86 8.40 6.25
CA VAL A 141 -11.87 7.69 7.05
C VAL A 141 -11.56 8.51 8.29
N ARG A 142 -11.78 7.95 9.48
CA ARG A 142 -11.25 8.50 10.73
C ARG A 142 -9.79 8.11 10.84
N LEU A 143 -8.90 9.06 10.58
CA LEU A 143 -7.47 8.87 10.66
C LEU A 143 -7.03 8.71 12.11
N THR A 144 -6.13 7.76 12.33
CA THR A 144 -5.56 7.45 13.65
C THR A 144 -4.09 7.83 13.68
N HIS A 145 -3.39 7.59 12.57
CA HIS A 145 -1.97 7.82 12.44
C HIS A 145 -1.67 8.38 11.06
N THR A 146 -0.59 9.13 10.92
CA THR A 146 -0.07 9.53 9.62
C THR A 146 1.44 9.67 9.64
N GLY A 147 2.10 9.14 8.63
CA GLY A 147 3.55 9.28 8.49
C GLY A 147 3.94 10.70 8.08
N VAL A 148 5.15 11.11 8.49
CA VAL A 148 5.75 12.39 8.08
C VAL A 148 6.93 12.11 7.17
N CYS A 149 6.89 12.67 5.96
CA CYS A 149 7.90 12.46 4.94
C CYS A 149 8.61 13.76 4.55
N HIS A 150 9.82 13.65 3.99
CA HIS A 150 10.55 14.80 3.47
C HIS A 150 9.78 15.49 2.33
N SER A 151 8.91 14.75 1.62
CA SER A 151 8.00 15.34 0.64
C SER A 151 7.01 16.32 1.26
N ASP A 152 6.54 16.09 2.49
CA ASP A 152 5.63 17.03 3.17
C ASP A 152 6.37 18.33 3.51
N LEU A 153 7.61 18.22 4.00
CA LEU A 153 8.49 19.36 4.26
C LEU A 153 8.79 20.16 2.97
N GLY A 154 9.19 19.47 1.89
CA GLY A 154 9.51 20.11 0.61
C GLY A 154 8.29 20.77 -0.05
N VAL A 155 7.09 20.21 0.12
CA VAL A 155 5.83 20.86 -0.27
C VAL A 155 5.61 22.12 0.58
N MET A 156 5.64 22.01 1.91
CA MET A 156 5.44 23.16 2.81
C MET A 156 6.42 24.31 2.51
N GLU A 157 7.70 24.01 2.28
CA GLU A 157 8.74 25.00 1.99
C GLU A 157 8.78 25.46 0.52
N ASN A 158 7.88 24.96 -0.35
CA ASN A 158 7.88 25.25 -1.79
C ASN A 158 9.22 24.93 -2.51
N LYS A 159 9.90 23.87 -2.10
CA LYS A 159 11.23 23.48 -2.62
C LYS A 159 11.17 22.66 -3.92
N PHE A 160 10.02 22.05 -4.22
CA PHE A 160 9.83 21.26 -5.44
C PHE A 160 9.33 22.14 -6.60
N LYS A 161 10.28 22.70 -7.37
CA LYS A 161 9.96 23.55 -8.54
C LYS A 161 9.17 22.84 -9.64
N GLY A 162 9.10 21.50 -9.63
CA GLY A 162 8.32 20.70 -10.58
C GLY A 162 6.84 20.55 -10.24
N LEU A 163 6.37 21.06 -9.10
CA LEU A 163 4.94 21.07 -8.78
C LEU A 163 4.23 22.16 -9.60
N PRO A 164 3.03 21.88 -10.15
CA PRO A 164 2.34 22.79 -11.06
C PRO A 164 1.82 24.06 -10.37
N LEU A 165 1.57 23.98 -9.06
CA LEU A 165 1.05 25.07 -8.24
C LEU A 165 1.88 25.17 -6.95
N PRO A 166 2.06 26.38 -6.40
CA PRO A 166 2.66 26.56 -5.09
C PRO A 166 1.71 26.08 -4.00
N THR A 167 2.28 25.72 -2.86
CA THR A 167 1.52 25.37 -1.65
C THR A 167 0.74 26.57 -1.15
N LEU A 168 -0.55 26.38 -0.87
CA LEU A 168 -1.46 27.43 -0.43
C LEU A 168 -1.45 27.57 1.10
N ALA A 169 -1.61 28.80 1.59
CA ALA A 169 -1.81 29.03 3.02
C ALA A 169 -3.16 28.42 3.45
N GLY A 170 -3.16 27.69 4.56
CA GLY A 170 -4.32 26.93 5.04
C GLY A 170 -4.42 25.51 4.48
N GLN A 171 -3.51 25.08 3.60
CA GLN A 171 -3.52 23.72 3.04
C GLN A 171 -3.19 22.68 4.13
N ILE A 172 -3.97 21.60 4.17
CA ILE A 172 -3.72 20.43 5.02
C ILE A 172 -2.72 19.51 4.31
N GLY A 173 -1.58 19.27 4.95
CA GLY A 173 -0.51 18.41 4.43
C GLY A 173 -0.67 16.92 4.74
N GLY A 174 0.35 16.12 4.41
CA GLY A 174 0.46 14.72 4.78
C GLY A 174 -0.14 13.77 3.75
N HIS A 175 0.45 12.58 3.59
CA HIS A 175 0.04 11.61 2.57
C HIS A 175 0.25 10.14 2.94
N GLU A 176 0.32 9.86 4.24
CA GLU A 176 0.63 8.53 4.79
C GLU A 176 -0.38 8.12 5.87
N GLY A 177 -1.64 8.45 5.66
CA GLY A 177 -2.71 8.30 6.64
C GLY A 177 -3.14 6.85 6.82
N ILE A 178 -3.35 6.44 8.07
CA ILE A 178 -3.94 5.16 8.45
C ILE A 178 -5.14 5.44 9.33
N GLY A 179 -6.29 4.88 8.98
CA GLY A 179 -7.53 5.10 9.70
C GLY A 179 -8.53 3.97 9.57
N ILE A 180 -9.74 4.26 10.02
CA ILE A 180 -10.87 3.34 10.02
C ILE A 180 -11.97 3.94 9.15
N VAL A 181 -12.55 3.15 8.25
CA VAL A 181 -13.73 3.55 7.48
C VAL A 181 -14.89 3.78 8.45
N HIS A 182 -15.29 5.04 8.55
CA HIS A 182 -16.22 5.52 9.57
C HIS A 182 -17.61 5.81 9.00
N LYS A 183 -17.68 6.19 7.72
CA LYS A 183 -18.91 6.35 6.95
C LYS A 183 -18.69 5.95 5.50
N LEU A 184 -19.69 5.29 4.91
CA LEU A 184 -19.72 4.96 3.48
C LEU A 184 -20.50 6.04 2.74
N GLY A 185 -19.96 6.51 1.63
CA GLY A 185 -20.73 7.32 0.70
C GLY A 185 -21.82 6.50 -0.01
N PRO A 186 -22.81 7.16 -0.66
CA PRO A 186 -23.89 6.45 -1.33
C PRO A 186 -23.41 5.44 -2.37
N GLY A 187 -23.96 4.23 -2.35
CA GLY A 187 -23.64 3.17 -3.31
C GLY A 187 -22.35 2.39 -3.01
N GLN A 188 -21.76 2.56 -1.82
CA GLN A 188 -20.55 1.84 -1.39
C GLN A 188 -20.81 0.64 -0.47
N GLU A 189 -22.07 0.25 -0.27
CA GLU A 189 -22.48 -0.87 0.58
C GLU A 189 -21.83 -2.19 0.14
N ASP A 190 -21.67 -2.37 -1.17
CA ASP A 190 -21.02 -3.54 -1.80
C ASP A 190 -19.56 -3.29 -2.20
N SER A 191 -18.96 -2.17 -1.81
CA SER A 191 -17.57 -1.86 -2.14
C SER A 191 -16.58 -2.83 -1.47
N ARG A 192 -15.32 -2.80 -1.93
CA ARG A 192 -14.24 -3.66 -1.39
C ARG A 192 -13.98 -3.39 0.10
N VAL A 193 -14.30 -2.20 0.60
CA VAL A 193 -14.10 -1.79 1.99
C VAL A 193 -15.44 -1.61 2.70
N LYS A 194 -15.49 -1.96 3.99
CA LYS A 194 -16.69 -1.89 4.82
C LYS A 194 -16.48 -0.94 6.00
N LEU A 195 -17.59 -0.54 6.62
CA LEU A 195 -17.54 0.17 7.91
C LEU A 195 -16.70 -0.61 8.91
N GLY A 196 -15.78 0.07 9.60
CA GLY A 196 -14.86 -0.54 10.56
C GLY A 196 -13.56 -1.08 9.96
N ASP A 197 -13.44 -1.17 8.62
CA ASP A 197 -12.19 -1.62 8.00
C ASP A 197 -11.07 -0.63 8.23
N ARG A 198 -9.86 -1.14 8.52
CA ARG A 198 -8.65 -0.34 8.57
C ARG A 198 -8.13 -0.10 7.16
N VAL A 199 -7.91 1.16 6.81
CA VAL A 199 -7.49 1.57 5.48
C VAL A 199 -6.39 2.62 5.53
N GLY A 200 -5.57 2.65 4.48
CA GLY A 200 -4.50 3.61 4.28
C GLY A 200 -4.75 4.53 3.08
N ILE A 201 -4.39 5.80 3.25
CA ILE A 201 -4.40 6.85 2.23
C ILE A 201 -2.95 7.15 1.85
N LYS A 202 -2.69 7.20 0.55
CA LYS A 202 -1.34 7.33 -0.05
C LYS A 202 -1.19 8.69 -0.73
N TRP A 203 0.03 9.03 -1.15
CA TRP A 203 0.31 10.20 -2.00
C TRP A 203 -0.57 10.28 -3.24
N VAL A 204 -0.60 9.20 -4.03
CA VAL A 204 -1.66 9.05 -5.03
C VAL A 204 -2.89 8.56 -4.28
N ALA A 205 -3.80 9.48 -3.97
CA ALA A 205 -5.05 9.17 -3.27
C ALA A 205 -6.15 8.68 -4.22
N TYR A 206 -5.97 8.87 -5.53
CA TYR A 206 -6.91 8.48 -6.58
C TYR A 206 -6.20 8.10 -7.87
N ALA A 207 -6.75 7.11 -8.57
CA ALA A 207 -6.46 6.87 -9.98
C ALA A 207 -7.75 6.45 -10.69
N CYS A 208 -7.94 6.87 -11.94
CA CYS A 208 -9.20 6.63 -12.65
C CYS A 208 -9.46 5.16 -13.03
N GLY A 209 -8.43 4.30 -12.98
CA GLY A 209 -8.56 2.89 -13.35
C GLY A 209 -8.79 2.60 -14.84
N ALA A 210 -8.93 3.65 -15.67
CA ALA A 210 -9.37 3.51 -17.07
C ALA A 210 -8.39 4.08 -18.10
N CYS A 211 -7.43 4.93 -17.71
CA CYS A 211 -6.43 5.46 -18.64
C CYS A 211 -5.30 4.45 -18.88
N LEU A 212 -4.55 4.62 -19.98
CA LEU A 212 -3.46 3.71 -20.37
C LEU A 212 -2.49 3.39 -19.22
N PRO A 213 -1.94 4.37 -18.47
CA PRO A 213 -1.13 4.06 -17.29
C PRO A 213 -1.83 3.16 -16.28
N CYS A 214 -3.10 3.42 -15.96
CA CYS A 214 -3.83 2.58 -14.99
C CYS A 214 -4.00 1.15 -15.50
N LEU A 215 -4.32 0.98 -16.79
CA LEU A 215 -4.49 -0.34 -17.41
C LEU A 215 -3.17 -1.12 -17.48
N GLU A 216 -2.04 -0.43 -17.53
CA GLU A 216 -0.70 -1.03 -17.45
C GLU A 216 -0.18 -1.25 -16.01
N GLY A 217 -1.00 -0.98 -14.98
CA GLY A 217 -0.57 -1.06 -13.58
C GLY A 217 0.44 0.02 -13.19
N ARG A 218 0.38 1.18 -13.85
CA ARG A 218 1.15 2.41 -13.59
C ARG A 218 0.22 3.54 -13.14
N ASP A 219 -0.76 3.20 -12.30
CA ASP A 219 -1.71 4.14 -11.68
C ASP A 219 -1.02 5.30 -10.92
N GLY A 220 0.22 5.11 -10.44
CA GLY A 220 1.07 6.17 -9.89
C GLY A 220 1.35 7.36 -10.82
N VAL A 221 1.15 7.20 -12.14
CA VAL A 221 1.26 8.28 -13.14
C VAL A 221 -0.04 8.45 -13.94
N CYS A 222 -1.18 8.19 -13.30
CA CYS A 222 -2.50 8.41 -13.89
C CYS A 222 -2.64 9.84 -14.46
N PHE A 223 -3.19 9.93 -15.67
CA PHE A 223 -3.46 11.23 -16.33
C PHE A 223 -4.58 12.02 -15.67
N VAL A 224 -5.49 11.34 -14.99
CA VAL A 224 -6.61 11.97 -14.29
C VAL A 224 -6.22 12.08 -12.83
N ARG A 225 -5.85 13.30 -12.42
CA ARG A 225 -5.69 13.65 -11.01
C ARG A 225 -7.03 14.19 -10.50
N LEU A 226 -7.27 14.09 -9.19
CA LEU A 226 -8.42 14.76 -8.61
C LEU A 226 -8.29 16.26 -8.92
N PRO A 227 -9.32 16.89 -9.51
CA PRO A 227 -9.22 18.23 -10.06
C PRO A 227 -9.16 19.33 -8.99
N ASP A 228 -9.23 18.99 -7.70
CA ASP A 228 -9.56 19.90 -6.64
C ASP A 228 -8.84 19.51 -5.34
N GLU A 229 -7.84 20.30 -4.95
CA GLU A 229 -7.09 20.11 -3.70
C GLU A 229 -7.97 20.36 -2.47
N GLU A 230 -9.04 21.17 -2.59
CA GLU A 230 -10.03 21.36 -1.52
C GLU A 230 -10.85 20.08 -1.27
N LYS A 231 -10.99 19.21 -2.28
CA LYS A 231 -11.74 17.94 -2.17
C LYS A 231 -10.87 16.75 -1.76
N ASN A 232 -9.56 16.94 -1.62
CA ASN A 232 -8.67 15.89 -1.14
C ASN A 232 -7.59 16.46 -0.21
N PRO A 233 -8.01 17.04 0.94
CA PRO A 233 -7.07 17.53 1.94
C PRO A 233 -6.17 16.39 2.43
N GLY A 234 -4.92 16.71 2.74
CA GLY A 234 -3.92 15.73 3.16
C GLY A 234 -4.28 15.00 4.47
N THR A 235 -3.39 14.15 4.94
CA THR A 235 -3.66 13.25 6.07
C THR A 235 -3.25 13.79 7.44
N PHE A 236 -2.77 15.03 7.54
CA PHE A 236 -2.52 15.71 8.82
C PHE A 236 -3.80 16.26 9.45
N GLN A 237 -4.83 15.42 9.56
CA GLN A 237 -6.14 15.74 10.12
C GLN A 237 -6.82 14.47 10.65
N GLN A 238 -7.84 14.62 11.49
CA GLN A 238 -8.52 13.48 12.11
C GLN A 238 -9.51 12.76 11.20
N TYR A 239 -10.04 13.41 10.16
CA TYR A 239 -10.99 12.82 9.22
C TYR A 239 -10.67 13.23 7.78
N ALA A 240 -10.69 12.27 6.86
CA ALA A 240 -10.44 12.54 5.45
C ALA A 240 -11.39 11.75 4.55
N ILE A 241 -11.75 12.35 3.41
CA ILE A 241 -12.46 11.66 2.33
C ILE A 241 -11.43 10.92 1.47
N ALA A 242 -11.78 9.70 1.07
CA ALA A 242 -10.99 8.95 0.10
C ALA A 242 -11.88 8.11 -0.83
N PRO A 243 -11.45 7.86 -2.08
CA PRO A 243 -12.14 6.93 -2.98
C PRO A 243 -12.14 5.51 -2.41
N ALA A 244 -13.32 4.92 -2.24
CA ALA A 244 -13.50 3.59 -1.66
C ALA A 244 -12.73 2.48 -2.43
N ASN A 245 -12.56 2.68 -3.73
CA ASN A 245 -11.87 1.76 -4.63
C ASN A 245 -10.33 1.91 -4.61
N TYR A 246 -9.80 2.97 -4.00
CA TYR A 246 -8.36 3.29 -4.05
C TYR A 246 -7.69 3.43 -2.68
N VAL A 247 -8.44 3.45 -1.59
CA VAL A 247 -7.86 3.22 -0.26
C VAL A 247 -7.20 1.83 -0.18
N THR A 248 -6.10 1.73 0.58
CA THR A 248 -5.36 0.47 0.77
C THR A 248 -5.88 -0.26 2.01
N PRO A 249 -6.49 -1.45 1.94
CA PRO A 249 -6.83 -2.20 3.14
C PRO A 249 -5.57 -2.56 3.95
N ILE A 250 -5.60 -2.31 5.26
CA ILE A 250 -4.49 -2.57 6.16
C ILE A 250 -4.70 -3.91 6.87
N PRO A 251 -3.78 -4.89 6.71
CA PRO A 251 -3.88 -6.17 7.41
C PRO A 251 -3.91 -6.01 8.93
N SER A 252 -4.65 -6.90 9.61
CA SER A 252 -4.77 -6.88 11.08
C SER A 252 -3.46 -7.17 11.81
N GLY A 253 -2.48 -7.81 11.13
CA GLY A 253 -1.17 -8.14 11.69
C GLY A 253 -0.16 -7.00 11.68
N LEU A 254 -0.55 -5.78 11.28
CA LEU A 254 0.33 -4.62 11.22
C LEU A 254 -0.28 -3.46 12.01
N SER A 255 0.48 -2.87 12.93
CA SER A 255 0.01 -1.71 13.69
C SER A 255 -0.13 -0.47 12.79
N SER A 256 -0.81 0.57 13.26
CA SER A 256 -1.06 1.75 12.40
C SER A 256 0.20 2.56 12.20
N GLU A 257 1.04 2.65 13.23
CA GLU A 257 2.34 3.29 13.21
C GLU A 257 3.35 2.56 12.31
N GLU A 258 3.30 1.22 12.23
CA GLU A 258 4.13 0.47 11.27
C GLU A 258 3.60 0.58 9.84
N ALA A 259 2.28 0.65 9.66
CA ALA A 259 1.62 0.69 8.35
C ALA A 259 1.73 2.05 7.65
N ALA A 260 1.71 3.17 8.39
CA ALA A 260 1.72 4.51 7.81
C ALA A 260 2.90 4.72 6.84
N PRO A 261 4.16 4.43 7.23
CA PRO A 261 5.31 4.56 6.33
C PRO A 261 5.29 3.65 5.09
N MET A 262 4.48 2.59 5.09
CA MET A 262 4.30 1.74 3.91
C MET A 262 3.47 2.43 2.83
N MET A 263 2.62 3.40 3.18
CA MET A 263 1.78 4.14 2.24
C MET A 263 2.56 5.05 1.29
N CYS A 264 3.82 5.36 1.64
CA CYS A 264 4.73 6.11 0.78
C CYS A 264 6.09 5.44 0.65
N ALA A 265 6.93 5.46 1.70
CA ALA A 265 8.32 4.99 1.60
C ALA A 265 8.41 3.51 1.24
N GLY A 266 7.59 2.65 1.87
CA GLY A 266 7.53 1.23 1.53
C GLY A 266 7.10 0.98 0.09
N LEU A 267 5.95 1.52 -0.31
CA LEU A 267 5.44 1.39 -1.68
C LEU A 267 6.43 1.92 -2.74
N THR A 268 6.99 3.10 -2.50
CA THR A 268 7.92 3.77 -3.42
C THR A 268 9.19 2.93 -3.62
N THR A 269 9.78 2.46 -2.53
CA THR A 269 11.04 1.70 -2.60
C THR A 269 10.84 0.29 -3.11
N TYR A 270 9.72 -0.37 -2.78
CA TYR A 270 9.33 -1.63 -3.38
C TYR A 270 9.18 -1.53 -4.90
N SER A 271 8.44 -0.51 -5.38
CA SER A 271 8.27 -0.26 -6.82
C SER A 271 9.61 0.05 -7.52
N ALA A 272 10.48 0.84 -6.88
CA ALA A 272 11.81 1.15 -7.41
C ALA A 272 12.69 -0.09 -7.54
N LEU A 273 12.73 -0.94 -6.52
CA LEU A 273 13.50 -2.19 -6.54
C LEU A 273 12.98 -3.17 -7.60
N ARG A 274 11.65 -3.27 -7.77
CA ARG A 274 11.03 -4.05 -8.87
C ARG A 274 11.45 -3.57 -10.26
N LYS A 275 11.69 -2.27 -10.41
CA LYS A 275 12.13 -1.62 -11.65
C LYS A 275 13.65 -1.62 -11.83
N SER A 276 14.42 -2.20 -10.92
CA SER A 276 15.88 -2.20 -10.98
C SER A 276 16.48 -3.21 -11.97
N ASP A 277 15.67 -4.14 -12.46
CA ASP A 277 16.07 -5.31 -13.27
C ASP A 277 17.06 -6.29 -12.60
N ALA A 278 17.54 -5.96 -11.38
CA ALA A 278 18.42 -6.81 -10.58
C ALA A 278 17.77 -8.16 -10.22
N LYS A 279 18.62 -9.17 -10.05
CA LYS A 279 18.25 -10.55 -9.70
C LYS A 279 18.76 -10.90 -8.30
N SER A 280 18.12 -11.86 -7.66
CA SER A 280 18.58 -12.37 -6.36
C SER A 280 20.06 -12.79 -6.43
N GLY A 281 20.81 -12.48 -5.37
CA GLY A 281 22.26 -12.67 -5.28
C GLY A 281 23.09 -11.56 -5.92
N GLN A 282 22.49 -10.66 -6.71
CA GLN A 282 23.22 -9.55 -7.32
C GLN A 282 23.38 -8.37 -6.36
N TRP A 283 24.45 -7.60 -6.58
CA TRP A 283 24.74 -6.38 -5.85
C TRP A 283 23.80 -5.24 -6.25
N VAL A 284 23.20 -4.60 -5.27
CA VAL A 284 22.40 -3.38 -5.41
C VAL A 284 22.91 -2.33 -4.44
N VAL A 285 23.17 -1.13 -4.96
CA VAL A 285 23.55 0.03 -4.15
C VAL A 285 22.30 0.80 -3.75
N ILE A 286 22.17 1.13 -2.47
CA ILE A 286 21.15 2.06 -1.97
C ILE A 286 21.83 3.35 -1.56
N SER A 287 21.58 4.44 -2.29
CA SER A 287 22.10 5.77 -1.93
C SER A 287 21.12 6.48 -1.00
N GLY A 288 21.59 6.93 0.17
CA GLY A 288 20.74 7.40 1.27
C GLY A 288 20.15 6.25 2.08
N ALA A 289 20.94 5.18 2.29
CA ALA A 289 20.49 3.91 2.85
C ALA A 289 19.97 3.99 4.30
N GLY A 290 20.37 4.98 5.08
CA GLY A 290 19.90 5.19 6.46
C GLY A 290 18.75 6.21 6.55
N GLY A 291 18.36 6.83 5.44
CA GLY A 291 17.22 7.74 5.39
C GLY A 291 15.86 7.03 5.44
N GLY A 292 14.77 7.81 5.49
CA GLY A 292 13.41 7.28 5.61
C GLY A 292 12.99 6.31 4.49
N LEU A 293 13.46 6.52 3.26
CA LEU A 293 13.27 5.55 2.17
C LEU A 293 14.33 4.44 2.22
N GLY A 294 15.60 4.80 2.37
CA GLY A 294 16.71 3.88 2.19
C GLY A 294 16.72 2.70 3.17
N HIS A 295 16.33 2.90 4.43
CA HIS A 295 16.37 1.81 5.42
C HIS A 295 15.29 0.76 5.12
N ILE A 296 14.13 1.20 4.59
CA ILE A 296 13.08 0.31 4.09
C ILE A 296 13.53 -0.37 2.79
N ALA A 297 14.13 0.38 1.86
CA ALA A 297 14.66 -0.17 0.61
C ALA A 297 15.72 -1.26 0.87
N THR A 298 16.58 -1.05 1.87
CA THR A 298 17.62 -2.00 2.29
C THR A 298 16.99 -3.31 2.75
N GLN A 299 15.96 -3.25 3.60
CA GLN A 299 15.24 -4.45 4.06
C GLN A 299 14.49 -5.16 2.94
N ILE A 300 13.77 -4.43 2.08
CA ILE A 300 13.07 -5.02 0.94
C ILE A 300 14.07 -5.73 0.02
N GLY A 301 15.19 -5.07 -0.29
CA GLY A 301 16.23 -5.63 -1.14
C GLY A 301 16.88 -6.88 -0.53
N ALA A 302 17.35 -6.78 0.72
CA ALA A 302 18.06 -7.85 1.41
C ALA A 302 17.14 -9.02 1.78
N PHE A 303 16.02 -8.75 2.45
CA PHE A 303 15.17 -9.79 3.05
C PHE A 303 13.96 -10.17 2.19
N GLY A 304 13.49 -9.27 1.32
CA GLY A 304 12.35 -9.50 0.44
C GLY A 304 12.73 -10.03 -0.95
N MET A 305 13.79 -9.50 -1.56
CA MET A 305 14.22 -9.82 -2.93
C MET A 305 15.54 -10.59 -3.00
N ALA A 306 16.21 -10.80 -1.85
CA ALA A 306 17.47 -11.50 -1.73
C ALA A 306 18.61 -10.89 -2.56
N PHE A 307 18.67 -9.57 -2.65
CA PHE A 307 19.82 -8.85 -3.19
C PHE A 307 20.94 -8.75 -2.16
N ARG A 308 22.17 -8.56 -2.63
CA ARG A 308 23.30 -8.18 -1.78
C ARG A 308 23.37 -6.66 -1.75
N ILE A 309 23.19 -6.05 -0.58
CA ILE A 309 23.03 -4.60 -0.47
C ILE A 309 24.34 -3.93 -0.05
N ILE A 310 24.71 -2.90 -0.82
CA ILE A 310 25.71 -1.89 -0.43
C ILE A 310 24.95 -0.62 -0.04
N GLY A 311 24.96 -0.27 1.23
CA GLY A 311 24.34 0.96 1.73
C GLY A 311 25.32 2.12 1.73
N ILE A 312 24.89 3.28 1.21
CA ILE A 312 25.69 4.51 1.21
C ILE A 312 24.94 5.58 2.00
N ASP A 313 25.52 6.08 3.09
CA ASP A 313 24.98 7.20 3.88
C ASP A 313 26.08 7.84 4.76
N HIS A 314 25.69 8.78 5.63
CA HIS A 314 26.57 9.33 6.67
C HIS A 314 26.91 8.27 7.73
N GLY A 315 28.16 8.25 8.21
CA GLY A 315 28.67 7.24 9.16
C GLY A 315 27.84 7.05 10.43
N SER A 316 27.13 8.09 10.90
CA SER A 316 26.23 7.97 12.07
C SER A 316 25.05 7.01 11.87
N LYS A 317 24.80 6.53 10.65
CA LYS A 317 23.69 5.63 10.31
C LYS A 317 24.15 4.21 9.97
N GLU A 318 25.44 3.90 10.13
CA GLU A 318 26.01 2.60 9.78
C GLU A 318 25.29 1.43 10.48
N GLU A 319 25.03 1.56 11.77
CA GLU A 319 24.36 0.53 12.59
C GLU A 319 22.96 0.23 12.04
N LEU A 320 22.12 1.25 11.88
CA LEU A 320 20.77 1.12 11.30
C LEU A 320 20.79 0.43 9.93
N VAL A 321 21.73 0.82 9.07
CA VAL A 321 21.81 0.28 7.70
C VAL A 321 22.22 -1.19 7.71
N LYS A 322 23.15 -1.58 8.59
CA LYS A 322 23.54 -2.99 8.77
C LYS A 322 22.42 -3.83 9.39
N GLU A 323 21.73 -3.31 10.40
CA GLU A 323 20.54 -3.95 10.99
C GLU A 323 19.45 -4.22 9.94
N CYS A 324 19.30 -3.29 8.98
CA CYS A 324 18.37 -3.43 7.86
C CYS A 324 18.80 -4.47 6.80
N GLY A 325 19.97 -5.11 6.96
CA GLY A 325 20.44 -6.19 6.08
C GLY A 325 21.45 -5.78 5.04
N ALA A 326 22.04 -4.58 5.12
CA ALA A 326 23.16 -4.23 4.26
C ALA A 326 24.38 -5.12 4.57
N GLU A 327 24.94 -5.75 3.54
CA GLU A 327 26.15 -6.55 3.66
C GLU A 327 27.38 -5.63 3.77
N VAL A 328 27.34 -4.48 3.09
CA VAL A 328 28.41 -3.48 3.12
C VAL A 328 27.82 -2.10 3.37
N PHE A 329 28.52 -1.29 4.16
CA PHE A 329 28.20 0.12 4.38
C PHE A 329 29.39 0.99 3.96
N LEU A 330 29.10 2.08 3.23
CA LEU A 330 30.10 3.07 2.80
C LEU A 330 29.69 4.46 3.30
N ASP A 331 30.56 5.05 4.12
CA ASP A 331 30.39 6.39 4.69
C ASP A 331 30.72 7.47 3.65
N VAL A 332 29.73 8.25 3.23
CA VAL A 332 29.90 9.32 2.23
C VAL A 332 30.97 10.37 2.58
N THR A 333 31.33 10.50 3.87
CA THR A 333 32.35 11.48 4.31
C THR A 333 33.78 11.01 4.05
N LYS A 334 33.98 9.71 3.77
CA LYS A 334 35.29 9.09 3.58
C LYS A 334 35.70 8.93 2.12
N PHE A 335 34.82 9.26 1.18
CA PHE A 335 35.04 9.04 -0.24
C PHE A 335 34.67 10.28 -1.08
N ASP A 336 35.44 10.50 -2.13
CA ASP A 336 35.01 11.29 -3.27
C ASP A 336 34.32 10.40 -4.32
N THR A 337 33.86 10.99 -5.44
CA THR A 337 33.19 10.23 -6.52
C THR A 337 34.04 9.07 -7.06
N LYS A 338 35.34 9.31 -7.27
CA LYS A 338 36.23 8.35 -7.95
C LYS A 338 36.58 7.20 -7.02
N THR A 339 36.96 7.52 -5.79
CA THR A 339 37.29 6.55 -4.74
C THR A 339 36.09 5.71 -4.34
N MET A 340 34.89 6.31 -4.20
CA MET A 340 33.64 5.57 -3.98
C MET A 340 33.36 4.58 -5.12
N THR A 341 33.52 5.03 -6.36
CA THR A 341 33.33 4.17 -7.54
C THR A 341 34.29 2.99 -7.56
N GLN A 342 35.57 3.24 -7.26
CA GLN A 342 36.58 2.19 -7.22
C GLN A 342 36.29 1.20 -6.10
N GLU A 343 35.87 1.67 -4.93
CA GLU A 343 35.57 0.81 -3.79
C GLU A 343 34.37 -0.10 -4.09
N ILE A 344 33.29 0.45 -4.65
CA ILE A 344 32.14 -0.36 -5.09
C ILE A 344 32.57 -1.40 -6.12
N LYS A 345 33.42 -1.05 -7.08
CA LYS A 345 33.95 -2.03 -8.03
C LYS A 345 34.77 -3.11 -7.34
N ASN A 346 35.63 -2.76 -6.37
CA ASN A 346 36.39 -3.74 -5.61
C ASN A 346 35.49 -4.74 -4.87
N ILE A 347 34.47 -4.25 -4.15
CA ILE A 347 33.47 -5.06 -3.43
C ILE A 347 32.72 -6.01 -4.39
N THR A 348 32.43 -5.52 -5.60
CA THR A 348 31.63 -6.24 -6.60
C THR A 348 32.45 -7.07 -7.59
N GLY A 349 33.73 -7.34 -7.29
CA GLY A 349 34.58 -8.19 -8.13
C GLY A 349 35.05 -7.51 -9.43
N GLY A 350 35.22 -6.20 -9.39
CA GLY A 350 35.66 -5.34 -10.50
C GLY A 350 34.54 -4.88 -11.44
N LEU A 351 33.32 -5.41 -11.31
CA LEU A 351 32.26 -5.22 -12.30
C LEU A 351 31.37 -3.99 -12.03
N GLY A 352 31.09 -3.67 -10.77
CA GLY A 352 30.05 -2.71 -10.39
C GLY A 352 28.74 -3.39 -9.96
N ALA A 353 27.79 -2.59 -9.47
CA ALA A 353 26.49 -3.05 -9.00
C ALA A 353 25.48 -3.21 -10.15
N SER A 354 24.58 -4.19 -10.03
CA SER A 354 23.53 -4.43 -11.04
C SER A 354 22.48 -3.32 -11.05
N ALA A 355 22.26 -2.68 -9.90
CA ALA A 355 21.43 -1.51 -9.81
C ALA A 355 21.90 -0.53 -8.75
N VAL A 356 21.49 0.73 -8.93
CA VAL A 356 21.64 1.82 -7.95
C VAL A 356 20.27 2.42 -7.71
N ILE A 357 19.77 2.37 -6.49
CA ILE A 357 18.51 3.00 -6.08
C ILE A 357 18.83 4.30 -5.35
N VAL A 358 18.48 5.44 -5.96
CA VAL A 358 18.78 6.76 -5.39
C VAL A 358 17.63 7.22 -4.50
N CYS A 359 17.73 6.98 -3.19
CA CYS A 359 16.69 7.28 -2.19
C CYS A 359 16.85 8.66 -1.52
N THR A 360 17.81 9.47 -1.97
CA THR A 360 18.10 10.82 -1.47
C THR A 360 17.72 11.90 -2.50
N SER A 361 17.45 13.12 -2.03
CA SER A 361 17.24 14.31 -2.86
C SER A 361 18.55 14.93 -3.40
N SER A 362 19.70 14.30 -3.14
CA SER A 362 21.00 14.84 -3.53
C SER A 362 21.30 14.73 -5.04
N ASN A 363 21.49 15.87 -5.72
CA ASN A 363 22.00 15.90 -7.09
C ASN A 363 23.38 15.22 -7.21
N LYS A 364 24.22 15.30 -6.17
CA LYS A 364 25.51 14.58 -6.13
C LYS A 364 25.32 13.07 -6.20
N ALA A 365 24.33 12.51 -5.50
CA ALA A 365 24.06 11.07 -5.55
C ALA A 365 23.65 10.61 -6.96
N TYR A 366 22.79 11.38 -7.64
CA TYR A 366 22.46 11.16 -9.04
C TYR A 366 23.67 11.27 -9.95
N ALA A 367 24.48 12.32 -9.78
CA ALA A 367 25.67 12.56 -10.56
C ALA A 367 26.71 11.44 -10.44
N GLN A 368 26.75 10.68 -9.34
CA GLN A 368 27.71 9.59 -9.14
C GLN A 368 27.16 8.21 -9.55
N GLY A 369 25.82 8.03 -9.50
CA GLY A 369 25.19 6.71 -9.53
C GLY A 369 25.55 5.83 -10.74
N LEU A 370 25.65 6.40 -11.94
CA LEU A 370 26.04 5.62 -13.13
C LEU A 370 27.46 5.06 -13.07
N GLY A 371 28.37 5.71 -12.35
CA GLY A 371 29.75 5.23 -12.16
C GLY A 371 29.81 3.92 -11.37
N PHE A 372 28.81 3.66 -10.53
CA PHE A 372 28.74 2.49 -9.66
C PHE A 372 28.23 1.23 -10.36
N LEU A 373 27.61 1.39 -11.53
CA LEU A 373 26.96 0.30 -12.25
C LEU A 373 27.95 -0.62 -12.96
N ARG A 374 27.54 -1.89 -13.09
CA ARG A 374 28.07 -2.82 -14.10
C ARG A 374 27.43 -2.57 -15.46
N PHE A 375 27.99 -3.20 -16.49
CA PHE A 375 27.36 -3.29 -17.81
C PHE A 375 25.91 -3.79 -17.73
N GLY A 376 25.02 -3.19 -18.51
CA GLY A 376 23.58 -3.43 -18.49
C GLY A 376 22.87 -3.00 -17.20
N GLY A 377 23.58 -2.30 -16.30
CA GLY A 377 23.06 -1.90 -15.00
C GLY A 377 22.02 -0.77 -15.09
N THR A 378 21.16 -0.71 -14.08
CA THR A 378 20.09 0.30 -14.01
C THR A 378 20.25 1.21 -12.79
N MET A 379 20.31 2.53 -13.03
CA MET A 379 20.08 3.52 -11.99
C MET A 379 18.60 3.87 -11.93
N VAL A 380 17.97 3.69 -10.77
CA VAL A 380 16.56 4.02 -10.55
C VAL A 380 16.44 5.34 -9.79
N CYS A 381 15.79 6.31 -10.42
CA CYS A 381 15.51 7.62 -9.82
C CYS A 381 14.27 7.55 -8.94
N VAL A 382 14.42 7.94 -7.67
CA VAL A 382 13.37 7.83 -6.64
C VAL A 382 13.25 9.13 -5.84
N GLY A 383 14.32 9.52 -5.12
CA GLY A 383 14.31 10.75 -4.32
C GLY A 383 14.20 11.97 -5.21
N LEU A 384 13.25 12.87 -4.92
CA LEU A 384 13.08 14.11 -5.69
C LEU A 384 14.15 15.13 -5.28
N PRO A 385 14.98 15.62 -6.22
CA PRO A 385 15.87 16.74 -5.95
C PRO A 385 15.11 18.04 -5.67
N GLU A 386 15.67 18.86 -4.80
CA GLU A 386 15.18 20.21 -4.49
C GLU A 386 15.96 21.25 -5.30
N GLY A 387 15.34 22.42 -5.53
CA GLY A 387 16.01 23.54 -6.19
C GLY A 387 15.95 23.49 -7.73
N ASP A 388 17.00 24.00 -8.37
CA ASP A 388 17.08 24.07 -9.83
C ASP A 388 17.38 22.71 -10.46
N ALA A 389 16.91 22.52 -11.70
CA ALA A 389 17.18 21.31 -12.45
C ALA A 389 18.68 21.20 -12.75
N GLU A 390 19.30 20.12 -12.28
CA GLU A 390 20.70 19.80 -12.55
C GLU A 390 20.81 18.58 -13.49
N PRO A 391 21.74 18.59 -14.45
CA PRO A 391 22.01 17.41 -15.25
C PRO A 391 22.64 16.30 -14.40
N ILE A 392 22.27 15.05 -14.70
CA ILE A 392 22.97 13.89 -14.16
C ILE A 392 24.36 13.84 -14.80
N ALA A 393 25.38 14.37 -14.10
CA ALA A 393 26.68 14.66 -14.70
C ALA A 393 27.39 13.45 -15.35
N THR A 394 27.14 12.22 -14.85
CA THR A 394 27.71 10.99 -15.43
C THR A 394 26.88 10.37 -16.54
N ALA A 395 25.74 10.95 -16.92
CA ALA A 395 24.88 10.50 -18.02
C ALA A 395 25.46 10.91 -19.38
N PHE A 396 26.72 10.55 -19.62
CA PHE A 396 27.39 10.77 -20.89
C PHE A 396 26.96 9.69 -21.89
N ALA A 397 26.38 10.09 -23.02
CA ALA A 397 25.85 9.17 -24.02
C ALA A 397 26.87 8.11 -24.46
N GLY A 398 28.15 8.47 -24.61
CA GLY A 398 29.19 7.53 -25.00
C GLY A 398 29.37 6.38 -24.00
N SER A 399 29.43 6.67 -22.70
CA SER A 399 29.54 5.62 -21.67
C SER A 399 28.26 4.83 -21.50
N MET A 400 27.10 5.47 -21.67
CA MET A 400 25.81 4.79 -21.63
C MET A 400 25.65 3.79 -22.78
N ILE A 401 26.06 4.15 -24.00
CA ILE A 401 26.01 3.25 -25.17
C ILE A 401 26.98 2.09 -24.98
N THR A 402 28.22 2.33 -24.56
CA THR A 402 29.23 1.26 -24.45
C THR A 402 28.99 0.32 -23.29
N MET A 403 28.33 0.78 -22.22
CA MET A 403 28.02 -0.02 -21.04
C MET A 403 26.57 -0.48 -20.99
N GLU A 404 25.74 -0.10 -21.96
CA GLU A 404 24.29 -0.36 -21.98
C GLU A 404 23.58 0.08 -20.68
N HIS A 405 24.02 1.19 -20.09
CA HIS A 405 23.43 1.69 -18.85
C HIS A 405 22.02 2.25 -19.05
N VAL A 406 21.15 2.01 -18.08
CA VAL A 406 19.77 2.51 -18.05
C VAL A 406 19.60 3.50 -16.91
N ILE A 407 18.99 4.66 -17.22
CA ILE A 407 18.40 5.55 -16.20
C ILE A 407 16.89 5.34 -16.26
N ARG A 408 16.30 4.92 -15.15
CA ARG A 408 14.87 4.64 -15.07
C ARG A 408 14.21 5.46 -13.97
N GLY A 409 13.16 6.20 -14.33
CA GLY A 409 12.30 6.83 -13.33
C GLY A 409 11.41 5.82 -12.63
N SER A 410 11.28 5.93 -11.31
CA SER A 410 10.22 5.26 -10.55
C SER A 410 9.39 6.29 -9.80
N ALA A 411 8.16 6.52 -10.26
CA ALA A 411 7.13 7.13 -9.44
C ALA A 411 6.70 6.18 -8.29
N LEU A 412 5.59 6.51 -7.63
CA LEU A 412 4.94 5.62 -6.66
C LEU A 412 4.50 4.30 -7.31
N GLY A 413 4.32 3.29 -6.47
CA GLY A 413 3.80 1.99 -6.88
C GLY A 413 2.28 1.94 -6.99
N ASN A 414 1.79 0.81 -7.47
CA ASN A 414 0.36 0.56 -7.70
C ASN A 414 -0.35 -0.14 -6.51
N GLN A 415 -1.67 -0.32 -6.61
CA GLN A 415 -2.47 -0.99 -5.57
C GLN A 415 -2.02 -2.42 -5.25
N ARG A 416 -1.54 -3.14 -6.26
CA ARG A 416 -1.01 -4.49 -6.08
C ARG A 416 0.31 -4.44 -5.31
N GLU A 417 1.23 -3.56 -5.72
CA GLU A 417 2.50 -3.34 -5.04
C GLU A 417 2.30 -2.88 -3.59
N ALA A 418 1.26 -2.08 -3.32
CA ALA A 418 0.87 -1.69 -1.96
C ALA A 418 0.45 -2.89 -1.10
N SER A 419 -0.26 -3.87 -1.69
CA SER A 419 -0.62 -5.10 -0.99
C SER A 419 0.60 -6.01 -0.77
N GLU A 420 1.51 -6.09 -1.73
CA GLU A 420 2.74 -6.90 -1.66
C GLU A 420 3.72 -6.38 -0.59
N ILE A 421 3.88 -5.05 -0.47
CA ILE A 421 4.74 -4.49 0.59
C ILE A 421 4.14 -4.68 1.98
N LEU A 422 2.82 -4.57 2.13
CA LEU A 422 2.14 -4.85 3.40
C LEU A 422 2.28 -6.32 3.80
N ASP A 423 2.23 -7.25 2.85
CA ASP A 423 2.49 -8.67 3.11
C ASP A 423 3.94 -8.91 3.61
N LEU A 424 4.93 -8.24 3.02
CA LEU A 424 6.31 -8.30 3.52
C LEU A 424 6.43 -7.77 4.95
N ALA A 425 5.73 -6.68 5.28
CA ALA A 425 5.72 -6.12 6.62
C ALA A 425 5.05 -7.08 7.63
N VAL A 426 3.90 -7.64 7.31
CA VAL A 426 3.21 -8.65 8.15
C VAL A 426 4.08 -9.88 8.39
N ARG A 427 4.86 -10.32 7.39
CA ARG A 427 5.81 -11.44 7.53
C ARG A 427 7.11 -11.06 8.25
N GLY A 428 7.21 -9.84 8.78
CA GLY A 428 8.37 -9.34 9.51
C GLY A 428 9.63 -9.18 8.66
N LYS A 429 9.49 -9.12 7.32
CA LYS A 429 10.61 -8.91 6.39
C LYS A 429 10.96 -7.44 6.22
N VAL A 430 10.02 -6.56 6.53
CA VAL A 430 10.21 -5.12 6.56
C VAL A 430 9.66 -4.62 7.88
N LYS A 431 10.49 -3.93 8.65
CA LYS A 431 10.11 -3.26 9.89
C LYS A 431 10.47 -1.80 9.76
N THR A 432 9.56 -0.94 10.18
CA THR A 432 9.83 0.48 10.16
C THR A 432 10.42 0.88 11.51
N HIS A 433 11.58 1.55 11.50
CA HIS A 433 12.11 2.20 12.70
C HIS A 433 11.33 3.50 12.91
N VAL A 434 10.25 3.43 13.70
CA VAL A 434 9.27 4.51 13.88
C VAL A 434 9.46 5.21 15.22
N GLN A 435 9.36 6.53 15.19
CA GLN A 435 9.12 7.37 16.35
C GLN A 435 7.70 7.90 16.29
N VAL A 436 6.85 7.51 17.24
CA VAL A 436 5.48 8.04 17.33
C VAL A 436 5.53 9.36 18.08
N ARG A 437 4.94 10.40 17.48
CA ARG A 437 4.85 11.77 18.01
C ARG A 437 3.39 12.20 18.05
N LYS A 438 3.05 13.18 18.88
CA LYS A 438 1.70 13.74 18.91
C LYS A 438 1.48 14.65 17.70
N MET A 439 0.23 14.74 17.24
CA MET A 439 -0.17 15.61 16.12
C MET A 439 0.37 17.05 16.25
N ASN A 440 0.32 17.65 17.43
CA ASN A 440 0.77 19.03 17.65
C ASN A 440 2.31 19.22 17.61
N GLU A 441 3.09 18.16 17.46
CA GLU A 441 4.56 18.21 17.38
C GLU A 441 5.07 18.31 15.93
N LEU A 442 4.20 18.36 14.90
CA LEU A 442 4.61 18.38 13.50
C LEU A 442 5.63 19.48 13.16
N THR A 443 5.48 20.69 13.71
CA THR A 443 6.45 21.78 13.51
C THR A 443 7.84 21.41 14.01
N GLU A 444 7.94 20.75 15.17
CA GLU A 444 9.22 20.30 15.72
C GLU A 444 9.83 19.20 14.85
N VAL A 445 9.00 18.23 14.43
CA VAL A 445 9.41 17.16 13.52
C VAL A 445 10.00 17.74 12.22
N PHE A 446 9.35 18.73 11.62
CA PHE A 446 9.88 19.40 10.43
C PHE A 446 11.19 20.14 10.68
N ASN A 447 11.36 20.78 11.85
CA ASN A 447 12.62 21.42 12.22
C ASN A 447 13.76 20.40 12.39
N GLU A 448 13.51 19.25 13.01
CA GLU A 448 14.48 18.15 13.17
C GLU A 448 14.85 17.56 11.80
N MET A 449 13.87 17.39 10.91
CA MET A 449 14.07 16.91 9.54
C MET A 449 14.93 17.87 8.71
N SER A 450 14.67 19.18 8.79
CA SER A 450 15.45 20.20 8.08
C SER A 450 16.93 20.22 8.53
N LYS A 451 17.18 19.90 9.80
CA LYS A 451 18.54 19.76 10.36
C LYS A 451 19.20 18.41 10.08
N GLY A 452 18.51 17.48 9.43
CA GLY A 452 19.01 16.13 9.16
C GLY A 452 19.22 15.26 10.41
N GLN A 453 18.53 15.58 11.51
CA GLN A 453 18.67 14.91 12.81
C GLN A 453 17.78 13.66 12.94
N MET A 454 16.97 13.38 11.92
CA MET A 454 16.03 12.26 11.92
C MET A 454 16.67 10.94 11.53
N HIS A 455 16.44 9.92 12.35
CA HIS A 455 16.73 8.52 12.05
C HIS A 455 15.41 7.75 11.85
N GLY A 456 15.30 7.01 10.75
CA GLY A 456 14.10 6.21 10.45
C GLY A 456 12.90 7.05 9.99
N ARG A 457 11.75 6.83 10.62
CA ARG A 457 10.45 7.45 10.27
C ARG A 457 9.79 8.09 11.49
N VAL A 458 9.05 9.16 11.27
CA VAL A 458 8.11 9.71 12.25
C VAL A 458 6.69 9.41 11.80
N VAL A 459 5.86 9.07 12.77
CA VAL A 459 4.42 8.93 12.59
C VAL A 459 3.74 9.79 13.66
N LEU A 460 2.79 10.62 13.24
CA LEU A 460 1.94 11.35 14.15
C LEU A 460 0.79 10.46 14.61
N ASP A 461 0.55 10.40 15.92
CA ASP A 461 -0.73 9.99 16.50
C ASP A 461 -1.69 11.19 16.43
N LEU A 462 -2.84 10.96 15.81
CA LEU A 462 -3.86 11.98 15.51
C LEU A 462 -5.01 11.99 16.54
N GLN A 463 -4.94 11.13 17.56
CA GLN A 463 -6.01 10.94 18.55
C GLN A 463 -5.94 11.90 19.72
#